data_AF-L9U6S9-F1
#
_entry.id   AF-L9U6S9-F1
#
_cell.length_a   1.000
_cell.length_b   1.000
_cell.length_c   1.000
_cell.angle_alpha   90.00
_cell.angle_beta   90.00
_cell.angle_gamma   90.00
#
_symmetry.space_group_name_H-M   'P 1'
#
loop_
_entity.id
_entity.type
_entity.pdbx_description
1 polymer ?
#
loop_
_entity_poly.entity_id
_entity_poly.type
_entity_poly.pdbx_seq_one_letter_code
_entity_poly.pdbx_strand_id
1 'polypeptide(L)'
;MLVETPAVPCFRLTAPDVFFIINKIHFIFCLNARVGMIDQLESAFNFHQQAVGLRQARHEVLAANIANADTPNYKARDIDFASELKKAVEGTQSASSHTGGGLTLARTSGSHIAGEGPAWRGAGNPDLLYRIPDQPSLDGNTVDMDRERTQFADNAVRYQVGLTMLNSRIQGLKNAMQPE
;
A
#
# COMPACT_ATOMS: atom_id res chain seq x y z
N MET A 1 -60.55 -31.18 -4.92
CA MET A 1 -59.36 -30.57 -4.31
C MET A 1 -58.51 -30.03 -5.44
N LEU A 2 -58.54 -28.70 -5.62
CA LEU A 2 -57.76 -27.96 -6.62
C LEU A 2 -56.33 -27.76 -6.09
N VAL A 3 -55.32 -27.99 -6.93
CA VAL A 3 -54.00 -27.35 -6.77
C VAL A 3 -53.59 -26.82 -8.13
N GLU A 4 -53.70 -25.50 -8.27
CA GLU A 4 -53.26 -24.70 -9.42
C GLU A 4 -51.73 -24.62 -9.46
N THR A 5 -51.17 -24.79 -10.66
CA THR A 5 -49.77 -24.46 -10.99
C THR A 5 -49.65 -22.97 -11.33
N PRO A 6 -48.66 -22.21 -10.83
CA PRO A 6 -48.49 -20.82 -11.22
C PRO A 6 -47.91 -20.70 -12.64
N ALA A 7 -48.63 -19.97 -13.48
CA ALA A 7 -48.22 -19.60 -14.82
C ALA A 7 -47.03 -18.62 -14.77
N VAL A 8 -45.94 -18.96 -15.46
CA VAL A 8 -44.83 -18.04 -15.74
C VAL A 8 -45.26 -17.13 -16.89
N PRO A 9 -45.26 -15.79 -16.74
CA PRO A 9 -45.60 -14.90 -17.84
C PRO A 9 -44.44 -14.84 -18.85
N CYS A 10 -44.67 -15.34 -20.07
CA CYS A 10 -43.80 -15.09 -21.22
C CYS A 10 -43.83 -13.60 -21.57
N PHE A 11 -42.85 -12.84 -21.10
CA PHE A 11 -42.67 -11.44 -21.46
C PHE A 11 -42.27 -11.34 -22.94
N ARG A 12 -43.20 -10.92 -23.79
CA ARG A 12 -43.02 -10.77 -25.23
C ARG A 12 -42.27 -9.45 -25.49
N LEU A 13 -40.93 -9.52 -25.52
CA LEU A 13 -40.07 -8.39 -25.90
C LEU A 13 -40.44 -7.89 -27.30
N THR A 14 -40.82 -6.62 -27.41
CA THR A 14 -41.07 -5.98 -28.71
C THR A 14 -39.77 -5.45 -29.29
N ALA A 15 -39.65 -5.42 -30.62
CA ALA A 15 -38.44 -5.02 -31.35
C ALA A 15 -37.73 -3.72 -30.87
N PRO A 16 -38.40 -2.66 -30.38
CA PRO A 16 -37.70 -1.46 -29.86
C PRO A 16 -36.96 -1.69 -28.53
N ASP A 17 -37.38 -2.67 -27.70
CA ASP A 17 -36.76 -2.91 -26.38
C ASP A 17 -35.38 -3.56 -26.50
N VAL A 18 -35.19 -4.42 -27.51
CA VAL A 18 -33.91 -5.11 -27.78
C VAL A 18 -32.84 -4.11 -28.23
N PHE A 19 -33.22 -3.11 -29.03
CA PHE A 19 -32.29 -2.07 -29.50
C PHE A 19 -31.80 -1.18 -28.37
N PHE A 20 -32.69 -0.82 -27.43
CA PHE A 20 -32.33 -0.02 -26.27
C PHE A 20 -31.42 -0.79 -25.30
N ILE A 21 -31.66 -2.09 -25.12
CA ILE A 21 -30.81 -2.98 -24.31
C ILE A 21 -29.43 -3.14 -24.94
N ILE A 22 -29.31 -3.39 -26.25
CA ILE A 22 -28.01 -3.54 -26.93
C ILE A 22 -27.18 -2.25 -26.87
N ASN A 23 -27.81 -1.09 -27.11
CA ASN A 23 -27.10 0.20 -27.07
C ASN A 23 -26.65 0.55 -25.64
N LYS A 24 -27.48 0.22 -24.64
CA LYS A 24 -27.15 0.39 -23.22
C LYS A 24 -26.05 -0.58 -22.75
N ILE A 25 -26.03 -1.82 -23.23
CA ILE A 25 -24.94 -2.78 -22.97
C ILE A 25 -23.63 -2.32 -23.63
N HIS A 26 -23.68 -1.81 -24.86
CA HIS A 26 -22.49 -1.30 -25.54
C HIS A 26 -21.93 -0.04 -24.85
N PHE A 27 -22.80 0.85 -24.38
CA PHE A 27 -22.42 2.04 -23.62
C PHE A 27 -21.80 1.68 -22.26
N ILE A 28 -22.36 0.69 -21.55
CA ILE A 28 -21.82 0.17 -20.28
C ILE A 28 -20.47 -0.54 -20.51
N PHE A 29 -20.31 -1.28 -21.60
CA PHE A 29 -19.05 -1.96 -21.93
C PHE A 29 -17.92 -0.96 -22.26
N CYS A 30 -18.23 0.09 -23.03
CA CYS A 30 -17.26 1.13 -23.39
C CYS A 30 -16.89 2.03 -22.19
N LEU A 31 -17.83 2.30 -21.27
CA LEU A 31 -17.58 3.04 -20.04
C LEU A 31 -16.67 2.24 -19.08
N ASN A 32 -16.91 0.94 -18.92
CA ASN A 32 -16.05 0.06 -18.10
C ASN A 32 -14.62 -0.07 -18.67
N ALA A 33 -14.47 -0.14 -19.99
CA ALA A 33 -13.15 -0.20 -20.62
C ALA A 33 -12.33 1.10 -20.44
N ARG A 34 -12.99 2.27 -20.34
CA ARG A 34 -12.34 3.56 -20.12
C ARG A 34 -11.94 3.77 -18.66
N VAL A 35 -12.74 3.29 -17.70
CA VAL A 35 -12.43 3.34 -16.26
C VAL A 35 -11.20 2.48 -15.95
N GLY A 36 -11.10 1.28 -16.55
CA GLY A 36 -9.97 0.36 -16.28
C GLY A 36 -8.58 0.88 -16.66
N MET A 37 -8.45 1.80 -17.63
CA MET A 37 -7.14 2.40 -17.96
C MET A 37 -6.68 3.44 -16.93
N ILE A 38 -7.61 4.18 -16.32
CA ILE A 38 -7.32 5.11 -15.22
C ILE A 38 -6.96 4.29 -13.97
N ASP A 39 -7.71 3.20 -13.75
CA ASP A 39 -7.42 2.04 -12.91
C ASP A 39 -5.93 1.70 -12.75
N GLN A 40 -5.38 1.28 -13.90
CA GLN A 40 -4.00 0.79 -14.01
C GLN A 40 -2.97 1.89 -13.81
N LEU A 41 -3.30 3.11 -14.22
CA LEU A 41 -2.42 4.25 -14.06
C LEU A 41 -2.29 4.64 -12.59
N GLU A 42 -3.41 4.79 -11.91
CA GLU A 42 -3.45 5.08 -10.47
C GLU A 42 -2.69 4.02 -9.68
N SER A 43 -2.90 2.74 -9.99
CA SER A 43 -2.17 1.63 -9.36
C SER A 43 -0.64 1.73 -9.58
N ALA A 44 -0.20 2.02 -10.80
CA ALA A 44 1.23 2.18 -11.10
C ALA A 44 1.87 3.37 -10.36
N PHE A 45 1.17 4.50 -10.23
CA PHE A 45 1.66 5.64 -9.45
C PHE A 45 1.70 5.35 -7.95
N ASN A 46 0.66 4.71 -7.41
CA ASN A 46 0.61 4.30 -6.02
C ASN A 46 1.80 3.40 -5.67
N PHE A 47 2.13 2.42 -6.52
CA PHE A 47 3.31 1.57 -6.30
C PHE A 47 4.61 2.37 -6.16
N HIS A 48 4.89 3.30 -7.09
CA HIS A 48 6.11 4.10 -7.04
C HIS A 48 6.14 5.04 -5.83
N GLN A 49 5.00 5.65 -5.48
CA GLN A 49 4.88 6.50 -4.29
C GLN A 49 5.19 5.71 -3.01
N GLN A 50 4.56 4.53 -2.84
CA GLN A 50 4.81 3.66 -1.69
C GLN A 50 6.27 3.18 -1.65
N ALA A 51 6.84 2.82 -2.80
CA ALA A 51 8.22 2.35 -2.89
C ALA A 51 9.25 3.44 -2.57
N VAL A 52 9.00 4.70 -2.94
CA VAL A 52 9.86 5.84 -2.59
C VAL A 52 9.71 6.18 -1.10
N GLY A 53 8.48 6.22 -0.58
CA GLY A 53 8.21 6.47 0.83
C GLY A 53 8.87 5.43 1.74
N LEU A 54 8.79 4.15 1.39
CA LEU A 54 9.42 3.06 2.13
C LEU A 54 10.95 3.15 2.13
N ARG A 55 11.55 3.58 1.01
CA ARG A 55 13.00 3.83 0.94
C ARG A 55 13.42 5.01 1.79
N GLN A 56 12.60 6.06 1.87
CA GLN A 56 12.85 7.18 2.78
C GLN A 56 12.81 6.71 4.24
N ALA A 57 11.78 5.97 4.64
CA ALA A 57 11.67 5.42 5.99
C ALA A 57 12.89 4.53 6.33
N ARG A 58 13.35 3.70 5.39
CA ARG A 58 14.57 2.92 5.57
C ARG A 58 15.82 3.78 5.70
N HIS A 59 15.91 4.89 4.97
CA HIS A 59 17.03 5.82 5.07
C HIS A 59 17.12 6.42 6.48
N GLU A 60 15.99 6.77 7.08
CA GLU A 60 15.91 7.28 8.45
C GLU A 60 16.33 6.22 9.48
N VAL A 61 15.92 4.96 9.30
CA VAL A 61 16.33 3.84 10.17
C VAL A 61 17.84 3.60 10.09
N LEU A 62 18.41 3.56 8.89
CA LEU A 62 19.85 3.40 8.70
C LEU A 62 20.63 4.59 9.29
N ALA A 63 20.14 5.82 9.12
CA ALA A 63 20.74 6.99 9.74
C ALA A 63 20.70 6.92 11.28
N ALA A 64 19.60 6.44 11.85
CA ALA A 64 19.46 6.24 13.29
C ALA A 64 20.39 5.14 13.82
N ASN A 65 20.58 4.04 13.09
CA ASN A 65 21.56 3.00 13.44
C ASN A 65 22.99 3.56 13.45
N ILE A 66 23.37 4.29 12.39
CA ILE A 66 24.70 4.92 12.27
C ILE A 66 24.94 5.92 13.41
N ALA A 67 23.95 6.75 13.75
CA ALA A 67 24.07 7.74 14.82
C ALA A 67 24.26 7.10 16.21
N ASN A 68 23.70 5.91 16.41
CA ASN A 68 23.77 5.18 17.69
C ASN A 68 24.82 4.06 17.69
N ALA A 69 25.69 4.01 16.68
CA ALA A 69 26.68 2.94 16.55
C ALA A 69 27.72 2.89 17.67
N ASP A 70 27.94 3.99 18.40
CA ASP A 70 28.85 4.02 19.56
C ASP A 70 28.10 3.97 20.90
N THR A 71 26.79 3.64 20.89
CA THR A 71 25.99 3.53 22.11
C THR A 71 25.98 2.09 22.64
N PRO A 72 26.44 1.84 23.88
CA PRO A 72 26.45 0.49 24.46
C PRO A 72 25.04 -0.12 24.50
N ASN A 73 24.94 -1.45 24.30
CA ASN A 73 23.68 -2.21 24.30
C ASN A 73 22.64 -1.79 23.23
N TYR A 74 23.02 -1.04 22.19
CA TYR A 74 22.08 -0.69 21.12
C TYR A 74 21.77 -1.86 20.19
N LYS A 75 20.52 -1.95 19.75
CA LYS A 75 20.03 -2.99 18.84
C LYS A 75 19.59 -2.40 17.52
N ALA A 76 20.31 -2.75 16.47
CA ALA A 76 20.02 -2.35 15.10
C ALA A 76 18.64 -2.85 14.65
N ARG A 77 17.91 -1.97 13.96
CA ARG A 77 16.62 -2.27 13.35
C ARG A 77 16.74 -2.12 11.84
N ASP A 78 15.95 -2.87 11.09
CA ASP A 78 15.81 -2.69 9.64
C ASP A 78 14.38 -3.01 9.20
N ILE A 79 14.08 -2.60 7.97
CA ILE A 79 12.82 -2.83 7.29
C ILE A 79 13.04 -3.89 6.21
N ASP A 80 12.22 -4.94 6.21
CA ASP A 80 12.15 -5.85 5.07
C ASP A 80 11.34 -5.20 3.94
N PHE A 81 12.06 -4.53 3.05
CA PHE A 81 11.46 -3.76 1.95
C PHE A 81 10.48 -4.56 1.11
N ALA A 82 10.79 -5.84 0.82
CA ALA A 82 9.97 -6.63 -0.10
C ALA A 82 8.61 -6.97 0.53
N SER A 83 8.60 -7.38 1.81
CA SER A 83 7.37 -7.70 2.50
C SER A 83 6.56 -6.44 2.84
N GLU A 84 7.20 -5.35 3.27
CA GLU A 84 6.52 -4.09 3.57
C GLU A 84 5.95 -3.42 2.32
N LEU A 85 6.64 -3.45 1.17
CA LEU A 85 6.11 -2.92 -0.08
C LEU A 85 4.89 -3.71 -0.54
N LYS A 86 4.96 -5.05 -0.47
CA LYS A 86 3.83 -5.92 -0.79
C LYS A 86 2.63 -5.60 0.09
N LYS A 87 2.83 -5.49 1.41
CA LYS A 87 1.80 -5.10 2.37
C LYS A 87 1.23 -3.70 2.09
N ALA A 88 2.05 -2.72 1.72
CA ALA A 88 1.59 -1.37 1.41
C ALA A 88 0.70 -1.35 0.15
N VAL A 89 1.10 -2.10 -0.89
CA VAL A 89 0.33 -2.21 -2.14
C VAL A 89 -0.97 -2.99 -1.94
N GLU A 90 -0.95 -4.08 -1.19
CA GLU A 90 -2.14 -4.90 -0.88
C GLU A 90 -3.07 -4.22 0.14
N GLY A 91 -2.50 -3.51 1.12
CA GLY A 91 -3.24 -2.79 2.16
C GLY A 91 -4.04 -1.61 1.61
N THR A 92 -3.53 -0.91 0.58
CA THR A 92 -4.30 0.12 -0.14
C THR A 92 -5.52 -0.46 -0.86
N GLN A 93 -5.46 -1.70 -1.35
CA GLN A 93 -6.62 -2.38 -1.97
C GLN A 93 -7.70 -2.72 -0.94
N SER A 94 -7.31 -3.06 0.30
CA SER A 94 -8.23 -3.36 1.41
C SER A 94 -8.74 -2.12 2.15
N ALA A 95 -8.15 -0.94 1.96
CA ALA A 95 -8.60 0.32 2.59
C ALA A 95 -9.96 0.84 2.06
N SER A 96 -10.50 0.24 0.99
CA SER A 96 -11.89 0.43 0.56
C SER A 96 -12.91 -0.28 1.47
N SER A 97 -12.45 -1.14 2.39
CA SER A 97 -13.25 -1.73 3.46
C SER A 97 -12.97 -1.02 4.78
N HIS A 98 -13.86 -0.10 5.13
CA HIS A 98 -14.02 0.43 6.49
C HIS A 98 -14.05 -0.73 7.49
N THR A 99 -13.04 -0.87 8.36
CA THR A 99 -13.17 -1.27 9.79
C THR A 99 -11.80 -1.14 10.48
N GLY A 100 -11.79 -0.49 11.64
CA GLY A 100 -10.62 0.00 12.37
C GLY A 100 -9.55 -1.06 12.71
N GLY A 101 -8.31 -0.74 12.33
CA GLY A 101 -7.11 -1.45 12.77
C GLY A 101 -6.56 -0.97 14.11
N GLY A 102 -7.35 -0.27 14.94
CA GLY A 102 -6.97 0.15 16.28
C GLY A 102 -7.11 -1.00 17.28
N LEU A 103 -6.12 -1.19 18.16
CA LEU A 103 -6.24 -2.12 19.28
C LEU A 103 -7.23 -1.53 20.29
N THR A 104 -8.39 -2.16 20.44
CA THR A 104 -9.36 -1.77 21.47
C THR A 104 -8.83 -2.17 22.84
N LEU A 105 -8.68 -1.21 23.75
CA LEU A 105 -8.23 -1.50 25.10
C LEU A 105 -9.38 -2.10 25.92
N ALA A 106 -9.10 -3.16 26.67
CA ALA A 106 -10.07 -3.75 27.59
C ALA A 106 -10.42 -2.75 28.70
N ARG A 107 -11.73 -2.50 28.87
CA ARG A 107 -12.23 -1.62 29.93
C ARG A 107 -12.45 -2.45 31.19
N THR A 108 -11.89 -2.03 32.31
CA THR A 108 -12.10 -2.72 33.60
C THR A 108 -13.49 -2.43 34.20
N SER A 109 -14.14 -1.33 33.81
CA SER A 109 -15.54 -1.05 34.15
C SER A 109 -16.25 -0.30 33.02
N GLY A 110 -17.59 -0.33 33.02
CA GLY A 110 -18.41 0.31 31.97
C GLY A 110 -18.29 1.84 31.90
N SER A 111 -17.88 2.49 33.00
CA SER A 111 -17.69 3.95 33.06
C SER A 111 -16.30 4.40 32.62
N HIS A 112 -15.41 3.47 32.28
CA HIS A 112 -14.08 3.82 31.78
C HIS A 112 -14.15 4.28 30.33
N ILE A 113 -13.34 5.28 30.01
CA ILE A 113 -13.24 5.85 28.67
C ILE A 113 -12.74 4.75 27.71
N ALA A 114 -13.37 4.70 26.54
CA ALA A 114 -12.89 3.89 25.42
C ALA A 114 -11.50 4.37 25.00
N GLY A 115 -10.47 3.61 25.33
CA GLY A 115 -9.15 3.79 24.72
C GLY A 115 -9.11 3.01 23.43
N GLU A 116 -9.14 3.72 22.30
CA GLU A 116 -8.75 3.15 21.01
C GLU A 116 -7.28 3.45 20.81
N GLY A 117 -6.45 2.41 20.83
CA GLY A 117 -5.05 2.56 20.49
C GLY A 117 -4.93 2.98 19.01
N PRO A 118 -3.97 3.84 18.65
CA PRO A 118 -3.68 4.10 17.24
C PRO A 118 -3.48 2.75 16.55
N ALA A 119 -3.94 2.64 15.31
CA ALA A 119 -3.65 1.47 14.51
C ALA A 119 -2.13 1.35 14.38
N TRP A 120 -1.52 0.49 15.19
CA TRP A 120 -0.08 0.25 15.15
C TRP A 120 0.32 -0.35 13.78
N ARG A 121 -0.66 -0.89 13.06
CA ARG A 121 -0.60 -1.34 11.67
C ARG A 121 -1.32 -0.38 10.71
N GLY A 122 -1.30 0.92 11.00
CA GLY A 122 -1.81 1.94 10.10
C GLY A 122 -0.91 2.06 8.88
N ALA A 123 -1.53 2.00 7.69
CA ALA A 123 -0.89 2.14 6.39
C ALA A 123 0.07 3.35 6.36
N GLY A 124 1.36 3.12 6.60
CA GLY A 124 2.37 4.18 6.60
C GLY A 124 3.57 3.93 7.50
N ASN A 125 3.45 3.14 8.57
CA ASN A 125 4.60 2.78 9.40
C ASN A 125 5.08 1.35 9.09
N PRO A 126 6.27 1.20 8.48
CA PRO A 126 6.83 -0.13 8.21
C PRO A 126 7.17 -0.84 9.52
N ASP A 127 6.93 -2.14 9.58
CA ASP A 127 7.31 -2.95 10.73
C ASP A 127 8.84 -2.96 10.87
N LEU A 128 9.34 -2.44 12.00
CA LEU A 128 10.77 -2.39 12.28
C LEU A 128 11.18 -3.70 12.95
N LEU A 129 11.87 -4.55 12.22
CA LEU A 129 12.36 -5.81 12.75
C LEU A 129 13.75 -5.63 13.35
N TYR A 130 13.98 -6.24 14.50
CA TYR A 130 15.33 -6.39 15.04
C TYR A 130 16.12 -7.36 14.17
N ARG A 131 17.33 -6.96 13.79
CA ARG A 131 18.21 -7.82 12.99
C ARG A 131 18.93 -8.83 13.89
N ILE A 132 19.19 -10.02 13.38
CA ILE A 132 20.08 -11.00 14.02
C ILE A 132 21.53 -10.53 13.76
N PRO A 133 22.32 -10.23 14.79
CA PRO A 133 23.71 -9.80 14.61
C PRO A 133 24.58 -10.95 14.09
N ASP A 134 25.31 -10.71 13.00
CA ASP A 134 26.30 -11.65 12.47
C ASP A 134 27.62 -11.57 13.27
N GLN A 135 27.95 -10.41 13.83
CA GLN A 135 29.11 -10.18 14.70
C GLN A 135 28.73 -9.26 15.86
N PRO A 136 28.34 -9.82 17.03
CA PRO A 136 28.03 -9.01 18.20
C PRO A 136 29.30 -8.37 18.75
N SER A 137 29.25 -7.06 19.00
CA SER A 137 30.34 -6.34 19.67
C SER A 137 30.46 -6.76 21.14
N LEU A 138 31.65 -6.57 21.72
CA LEU A 138 31.95 -6.95 23.10
C LEU A 138 31.10 -6.18 24.14
N ASP A 139 30.56 -5.03 23.74
CA ASP A 139 29.72 -4.12 24.52
C ASP A 139 28.20 -4.40 24.39
N GLY A 140 27.82 -5.47 23.68
CA GLY A 140 26.42 -5.83 23.45
C GLY A 140 25.72 -4.99 22.38
N ASN A 141 26.45 -4.13 21.68
CA ASN A 141 25.92 -3.44 20.50
C ASN A 141 25.87 -4.39 19.29
N THR A 142 24.79 -4.30 18.51
CA THR A 142 24.58 -5.11 17.31
C THR A 142 24.75 -4.32 16.01
N VAL A 143 25.13 -3.05 16.07
CA VAL A 143 25.37 -2.19 14.89
C VAL A 143 26.77 -2.43 14.35
N ASP A 144 26.86 -2.64 13.03
CA ASP A 144 28.11 -2.74 12.29
C ASP A 144 28.23 -1.54 11.35
N MET A 145 29.14 -0.62 11.65
CA MET A 145 29.30 0.65 10.92
C MET A 145 29.61 0.48 9.44
N ASP A 146 30.41 -0.52 9.06
CA ASP A 146 30.79 -0.70 7.65
C ASP A 146 29.61 -1.24 6.83
N ARG A 147 28.84 -2.14 7.44
CA ARG A 147 27.59 -2.62 6.86
C ARG A 147 26.54 -1.52 6.77
N GLU A 148 26.31 -0.76 7.83
CA GLU A 148 25.30 0.31 7.84
C GLU A 148 25.64 1.40 6.81
N ARG A 149 26.92 1.78 6.67
CA ARG A 149 27.36 2.72 5.62
C ARG A 149 27.12 2.19 4.21
N THR A 150 27.39 0.91 3.98
CA THR A 150 27.16 0.27 2.68
C THR A 150 25.66 0.24 2.34
N GLN A 151 24.82 -0.13 3.31
CA GLN A 151 23.37 -0.14 3.14
C GLN A 151 22.78 1.26 2.96
N PHE A 152 23.32 2.26 3.67
CA PHE A 152 22.93 3.65 3.52
C PHE A 152 23.22 4.17 2.11
N ALA A 153 24.41 3.87 1.57
CA ALA A 153 24.78 4.25 0.20
C ALA A 153 23.91 3.54 -0.85
N ASP A 154 23.68 2.22 -0.73
CA ASP A 154 22.81 1.47 -1.64
C ASP A 154 21.37 2.00 -1.62
N ASN A 155 20.83 2.29 -0.43
CA ASN A 155 19.48 2.83 -0.32
C ASN A 155 19.38 4.26 -0.91
N ALA A 156 20.40 5.10 -0.72
CA ALA A 156 20.45 6.44 -1.31
C ALA A 156 20.42 6.39 -2.84
N VAL A 157 21.22 5.50 -3.45
CA VAL A 157 21.21 5.29 -4.92
C VAL A 157 19.83 4.82 -5.39
N ARG A 158 19.24 3.83 -4.71
CA ARG A 158 17.91 3.29 -5.08
C ARG A 158 16.79 4.31 -4.90
N TYR A 159 16.86 5.14 -3.88
CA TYR A 159 15.92 6.23 -3.65
C TYR A 159 15.99 7.25 -4.80
N GLN A 160 17.20 7.69 -5.15
CA GLN A 160 17.41 8.62 -6.26
C GLN A 160 16.90 8.05 -7.59
N VAL A 161 17.20 6.80 -7.90
CA VAL A 161 16.70 6.12 -9.10
C VAL A 161 15.17 6.05 -9.09
N GLY A 162 14.56 5.75 -7.95
CA GLY A 162 13.10 5.75 -7.79
C GLY A 162 12.47 7.11 -8.10
N LEU A 163 13.08 8.20 -7.61
CA LEU A 163 12.64 9.56 -7.92
C LEU A 163 12.80 9.90 -9.40
N THR A 164 13.91 9.51 -10.03
CA THR A 164 14.11 9.72 -11.47
C THR A 164 13.06 9.00 -12.31
N MET A 165 12.75 7.74 -11.99
CA MET A 165 11.71 6.97 -12.66
C MET A 165 10.32 7.59 -12.48
N LEU A 166 9.98 8.00 -11.25
CA LEU A 166 8.72 8.69 -10.96
C LEU A 166 8.58 9.98 -11.77
N ASN A 167 9.62 10.81 -11.81
CA ASN A 167 9.64 12.05 -12.59
C ASN A 167 9.48 11.78 -14.09
N SER A 168 10.19 10.79 -14.64
CA SER A 168 10.07 10.42 -16.06
C SER A 168 8.63 10.01 -16.42
N ARG A 169 7.95 9.27 -15.52
CA ARG A 169 6.56 8.87 -15.73
C ARG A 169 5.59 10.06 -15.68
N ILE A 170 5.78 10.99 -14.74
CA ILE A 170 4.97 12.23 -14.64
C ILE A 170 5.15 13.07 -15.90
N GLN A 171 6.38 13.22 -16.39
CA GLN A 171 6.67 13.96 -17.62
C GLN A 171 6.02 13.31 -18.84
N GLY A 172 6.09 11.97 -18.95
CA GLY A 172 5.42 11.23 -20.02
C GLY A 172 3.91 11.45 -20.03
N LEU A 173 3.28 11.50 -18.86
CA LEU A 173 1.86 11.83 -18.73
C LEU A 173 1.54 13.26 -19.10
N LYS A 174 2.33 14.21 -18.60
CA LYS A 174 2.16 15.63 -18.91
C LYS A 174 2.16 15.86 -20.41
N ASN A 175 3.09 15.24 -21.13
CA ASN A 175 3.19 15.35 -22.58
C ASN A 175 1.99 14.70 -23.28
N ALA A 176 1.48 13.57 -22.78
CA ALA A 176 0.31 12.89 -23.36
C ALA A 176 -1.03 13.62 -23.12
N MET A 177 -1.10 14.49 -22.11
CA MET A 177 -2.30 15.27 -21.77
C MET A 177 -2.31 16.67 -22.37
N GLN A 178 -1.21 17.14 -22.96
CA GLN A 178 -1.18 18.42 -23.64
C GLN A 178 -2.01 18.32 -24.94
N PRO A 179 -3.08 19.13 -25.10
CA PRO A 179 -3.74 19.26 -26.40
C PRO A 179 -2.80 19.99 -27.36
N GLU A 180 -2.73 19.50 -28.60
CA GLU A 180 -2.07 20.16 -29.73
C GLU A 180 -2.62 21.59 -29.94
#